data_AF-A0A022Y3A0-F1
#
_entry.id   AF-A0A022Y3A0-F1
#
_cell.length_a   1.000
_cell.length_b   1.000
_cell.length_c   1.000
_cell.angle_alpha   90.00
_cell.angle_beta   90.00
_cell.angle_gamma   90.00
#
_symmetry.space_group_name_H-M   'P 1'
#
loop_
_entity.id
_entity.type
_entity.pdbx_description
1 polymer ?
#
loop_
_entity_poly.entity_id
_entity_poly.type
_entity_poly.pdbx_seq_one_letter_code
_entity_poly.pdbx_strand_id
1 'polypeptide(L)'
;MTGIIFNILQTLYPYCSSLSGLISNMDWEEIVLVLATSWVTLRLLGIGLNFEQLFDLLGINGISDRIRAVKGWFLLPESHEQLKWIERMNEERAYNILRTQQSLAIKDLTIEHAIQRKLDVLSNLWNTGPKDWKHKLLEMRCLEWIDRNQEFALHLRKPEGPFTRQYERQQERKHKALATNPTKYLSQPHLVEECKTRGGCCARACQCCLRPRGLYPDKTVLYSHCTTVCGCCVRNRGFVHIDQSDAREIPDFVDCRKWTYHIEERPCEATVL
;
A
#
# COMPACT_ATOMS: atom_id res chain seq x y z
N MET A 1 8.59 -26.00 13.97
CA MET A 1 9.72 -25.24 14.55
C MET A 1 11.05 -25.67 13.93
N THR A 2 11.32 -26.98 13.86
CA THR A 2 12.47 -27.60 13.17
C THR A 2 12.62 -27.18 11.70
N GLY A 3 11.54 -27.15 10.92
CA GLY A 3 11.60 -26.75 9.51
C GLY A 3 11.96 -25.27 9.28
N ILE A 4 11.67 -24.40 10.24
CA ILE A 4 12.06 -22.98 10.15
C ILE A 4 13.55 -22.86 10.40
N ILE A 5 14.05 -23.48 11.48
CA ILE A 5 15.47 -23.53 11.87
C ILE A 5 16.34 -24.13 10.75
N PHE A 6 15.85 -25.18 10.09
CA PHE A 6 16.51 -25.79 8.93
C PHE A 6 16.69 -24.81 7.77
N ASN A 7 15.66 -24.04 7.43
CA ASN A 7 15.77 -23.00 6.41
C ASN A 7 16.73 -21.87 6.80
N ILE A 8 16.81 -21.48 8.09
CA ILE A 8 17.79 -20.49 8.58
C ILE A 8 19.21 -20.98 8.29
N LEU A 9 19.51 -22.19 8.74
CA LEU A 9 20.87 -22.71 8.68
C LEU A 9 21.30 -23.06 7.26
N GLN A 10 20.37 -23.47 6.40
CA GLN A 10 20.65 -23.69 4.98
C GLN A 10 20.88 -22.37 4.23
N THR A 11 20.27 -21.26 4.67
CA THR A 11 20.54 -19.91 4.14
C THR A 11 21.90 -19.39 4.61
N LEU A 12 22.28 -19.67 5.86
CA LEU A 12 23.56 -19.25 6.43
C LEU A 12 24.74 -20.14 6.00
N TYR A 13 24.49 -21.42 5.70
CA TYR A 13 25.49 -22.43 5.35
C TYR A 13 25.03 -23.24 4.11
N PRO A 14 24.96 -22.63 2.92
CA PRO A 14 24.37 -23.23 1.71
C PRO A 14 25.11 -24.47 1.19
N TYR A 15 26.32 -24.75 1.67
CA TYR A 15 27.14 -25.91 1.29
C TYR A 15 27.03 -27.10 2.25
N CYS A 16 26.24 -27.00 3.32
CA CYS A 16 26.12 -28.05 4.31
C CYS A 16 24.91 -28.97 4.01
N SER A 17 25.15 -30.07 3.28
CA SER A 17 24.10 -31.00 2.81
C SER A 17 23.51 -31.90 3.90
N SER A 18 24.03 -31.86 5.14
CA SER A 18 23.63 -32.72 6.26
C SER A 18 22.83 -32.00 7.37
N LEU A 19 22.40 -30.77 7.12
CA LEU A 19 21.75 -29.90 8.12
C LEU A 19 20.44 -30.46 8.73
N SER A 20 19.74 -31.34 8.03
CA SER A 20 18.45 -31.89 8.47
C SER A 20 18.61 -32.88 9.62
N GLY A 21 19.68 -33.68 9.59
CA GLY A 21 20.01 -34.65 10.65
C GLY A 21 20.52 -33.96 11.92
N LEU A 22 21.30 -32.89 11.77
CA LEU A 22 21.84 -32.10 12.88
C LEU A 22 20.72 -31.44 13.72
N ILE A 23 19.74 -30.82 13.06
CA ILE A 23 18.67 -30.07 13.75
C ILE A 23 17.66 -31.00 14.43
N SER A 24 17.52 -32.24 13.95
CA SER A 24 16.61 -33.22 14.56
C SER A 24 17.06 -33.72 15.93
N ASN A 25 18.35 -33.55 16.26
CA ASN A 25 18.97 -34.04 17.49
C ASN A 25 19.38 -32.92 18.47
N MET A 26 19.11 -31.66 18.14
CA MET A 26 19.50 -30.53 18.97
C MET A 26 18.44 -30.17 20.01
N ASP A 27 18.88 -29.97 21.24
CA ASP A 27 18.09 -29.37 22.33
C ASP A 27 17.74 -27.91 21.99
N TRP A 28 16.65 -27.39 22.57
CA TRP A 28 16.31 -25.97 22.60
C TRP A 28 17.49 -25.08 23.05
N GLU A 29 18.27 -25.49 24.04
CA GLU A 29 19.46 -24.76 24.48
C GLU A 29 20.53 -24.66 23.37
N GLU A 30 20.76 -25.75 22.64
CA GLU A 30 21.70 -25.79 21.52
C GLU A 30 21.20 -24.96 20.33
N ILE A 31 19.90 -24.96 20.07
CA ILE A 31 19.27 -24.10 19.04
C ILE A 31 19.49 -22.63 19.38
N VAL A 32 19.25 -22.24 20.64
CA VAL A 32 19.48 -20.85 21.10
C VAL A 32 20.95 -20.48 20.97
N LEU A 33 21.87 -21.39 21.32
CA LEU A 33 23.31 -21.18 21.21
C LEU A 33 23.76 -20.99 19.76
N VAL A 34 23.23 -21.79 18.82
CA VAL A 34 23.55 -21.65 17.39
C VAL A 34 23.01 -20.35 16.80
N LEU A 35 21.82 -19.92 17.20
CA LEU A 35 21.28 -18.62 16.77
C LEU A 35 22.08 -17.46 17.36
N ALA A 36 22.50 -17.55 18.62
CA ALA A 36 23.32 -16.53 19.29
C ALA A 36 24.73 -16.45 18.68
N THR A 37 25.38 -17.58 18.43
CA THR A 37 26.71 -17.62 17.81
C THR A 37 26.67 -17.15 16.35
N SER A 38 25.66 -17.56 15.57
CA SER A 38 25.43 -17.03 14.22
C SER A 38 25.19 -15.52 14.21
N TRP A 39 24.49 -15.00 15.22
CA TRP A 39 24.27 -13.56 15.35
C TRP A 39 25.58 -12.80 15.66
N VAL A 40 26.39 -13.30 16.59
CA VAL A 40 27.71 -12.72 16.91
C VAL A 40 28.64 -12.76 15.70
N THR A 41 28.70 -13.88 14.96
CA THR A 41 29.55 -14.00 13.76
C THR A 41 29.10 -13.07 12.64
N LEU A 42 27.80 -12.94 12.36
CA LEU A 42 27.27 -12.00 11.37
C LEU A 42 27.58 -10.54 11.75
N ARG A 43 27.45 -10.19 13.03
CA ARG A 43 27.85 -8.87 13.57
C ARG A 43 29.34 -8.60 13.39
N LEU A 44 30.20 -9.59 13.65
CA LEU A 44 31.65 -9.49 13.51
C LEU A 44 32.10 -9.40 12.04
N LEU A 45 31.36 -10.04 11.13
CA LEU A 45 31.58 -9.99 9.68
C LEU A 45 31.02 -8.71 9.03
N GLY A 46 30.51 -7.75 9.82
CA GLY A 46 29.93 -6.51 9.29
C GLY A 46 28.58 -6.68 8.59
N ILE A 47 28.01 -7.89 8.62
CA ILE A 47 26.67 -8.20 8.11
C ILE A 47 25.68 -7.82 9.22
N GLY A 48 25.41 -6.51 9.35
CA GLY A 48 24.66 -5.87 10.42
C GLY A 48 23.16 -6.19 10.48
N LEU A 49 22.76 -7.47 10.42
CA LEU A 49 21.37 -7.87 10.59
C LEU A 49 20.99 -7.81 12.08
N ASN A 50 20.06 -6.92 12.41
CA ASN A 50 19.43 -6.91 13.73
C ASN A 50 18.36 -8.03 13.82
N PHE A 51 17.98 -8.44 15.04
CA PHE A 51 17.06 -9.58 15.26
C PHE A 51 15.76 -9.48 14.45
N GLU A 52 15.21 -8.27 14.27
CA GLU A 52 14.02 -8.04 13.44
C GLU A 52 14.26 -8.42 11.98
N GLN A 53 15.38 -8.00 11.40
CA GLN A 53 15.73 -8.33 10.01
C GLN A 53 15.98 -9.83 9.82
N LEU A 54 16.58 -10.49 10.82
CA LEU A 54 16.72 -11.94 10.82
C LEU A 54 15.34 -12.61 10.86
N PHE A 55 14.45 -12.26 11.79
CA PHE A 55 13.11 -12.85 11.85
C PHE A 55 12.27 -12.57 10.60
N ASP A 56 12.46 -11.40 9.98
CA ASP A 56 11.83 -11.04 8.70
C ASP A 56 12.29 -11.92 7.55
N LEU A 57 13.60 -12.22 7.44
CA LEU A 57 14.15 -13.14 6.44
C LEU A 57 13.57 -14.55 6.59
N LEU A 58 13.29 -14.93 7.83
CA LEU A 58 12.77 -16.25 8.19
C LEU A 58 11.24 -16.35 8.12
N GLY A 59 10.56 -15.25 7.77
CA GLY A 59 9.11 -15.19 7.71
C GLY A 59 8.43 -15.29 9.08
N ILE A 60 9.17 -15.14 10.19
CA ILE A 60 8.64 -15.15 11.56
C ILE A 60 8.15 -13.74 11.91
N ASN A 61 7.19 -13.26 11.12
CA ASN A 61 6.78 -11.86 11.16
C ASN A 61 6.17 -11.45 12.51
N GLY A 62 5.48 -12.35 13.21
CA GLY A 62 4.85 -12.05 14.50
C GLY A 62 5.86 -11.69 15.59
N ILE A 63 7.06 -12.29 15.60
CA ILE A 63 8.13 -11.96 16.55
C ILE A 63 8.76 -10.63 16.17
N SER A 64 9.06 -10.44 14.88
CA SER A 64 9.62 -9.19 14.36
C SER A 64 8.72 -7.98 14.63
N ASP A 65 7.41 -8.12 14.39
CA ASP A 65 6.40 -7.08 14.64
C ASP A 65 6.30 -6.75 16.14
N ARG A 66 6.40 -7.75 17.03
CA ARG A 66 6.43 -7.53 18.50
C ARG A 66 7.70 -6.80 18.95
N ILE A 67 8.86 -7.18 18.42
CA ILE A 67 10.13 -6.50 18.76
C ILE A 67 10.07 -5.02 18.36
N ARG A 68 9.52 -4.72 17.18
CA ARG A 68 9.33 -3.33 16.71
C ARG A 68 8.40 -2.53 17.60
N ALA A 69 7.27 -3.11 18.00
CA ALA A 69 6.32 -2.47 18.90
C ALA A 69 6.96 -2.10 20.24
N VAL A 70 7.74 -3.03 20.82
CA VAL A 70 8.47 -2.79 22.07
C VAL A 70 9.51 -1.69 21.90
N LYS A 71 10.33 -1.71 20.83
CA LYS A 71 11.31 -0.64 20.56
C LYS A 71 10.67 0.72 20.33
N GLY A 72 9.54 0.77 19.62
CA GLY A 72 8.79 1.99 19.39
C GLY A 72 8.29 2.62 20.69
N TRP A 73 7.88 1.80 21.65
CA TRP A 73 7.45 2.27 22.98
C TRP A 73 8.59 2.91 23.79
N PHE A 74 9.84 2.46 23.62
CA PHE A 74 11.00 3.07 24.29
C PHE A 74 11.53 4.34 23.60
N LEU A 75 11.17 4.61 22.34
CA LEU A 75 11.62 5.75 21.53
C LEU A 75 10.54 6.84 21.41
N LEU A 76 9.83 7.13 22.51
CA LEU A 76 8.57 7.90 22.53
C LEU A 76 8.56 9.20 21.70
N PRO A 77 9.53 10.14 21.80
CA PRO A 77 9.49 11.38 21.01
C PRO A 77 9.62 11.14 19.50
N GLU A 78 10.56 10.30 19.07
CA GLU A 78 10.79 9.95 17.66
C GLU A 78 9.67 9.07 17.08
N SER A 79 8.95 8.34 17.95
CA SER A 79 7.84 7.49 17.54
C SER A 79 6.63 8.29 17.05
N HIS A 80 6.41 9.49 17.58
CA HIS A 80 5.28 10.32 17.22
C HIS A 80 5.35 10.81 15.77
N GLU A 81 6.53 11.24 15.32
CA GLU A 81 6.73 11.62 13.91
C GLU A 81 6.57 10.43 12.96
N GLN A 82 7.02 9.23 13.37
CA GLN A 82 6.78 8.00 12.59
C GLN A 82 5.28 7.70 12.48
N LEU A 83 4.54 7.75 13.58
CA LEU A 83 3.10 7.47 13.58
C LEU A 83 2.32 8.49 12.75
N LYS A 84 2.63 9.78 12.88
CA LYS A 84 2.05 10.83 12.03
C LYS A 84 2.35 10.66 10.55
N TRP A 85 3.56 10.19 10.21
CA TRP A 85 3.90 9.89 8.82
C TRP A 85 3.14 8.66 8.31
N ILE A 86 2.99 7.62 9.13
CA ILE A 86 2.22 6.40 8.79
C ILE A 86 0.74 6.74 8.56
N GLU A 87 0.14 7.54 9.44
CA GLU A 87 -1.24 8.01 9.31
C GLU A 87 -1.45 8.74 7.99
N ARG A 88 -0.62 9.77 7.70
CA ARG A 88 -0.68 10.50 6.43
C ARG A 88 -0.45 9.59 5.22
N MET A 89 0.49 8.65 5.30
CA MET A 89 0.73 7.70 4.20
C MET A 89 -0.46 6.76 3.97
N ASN A 90 -1.19 6.35 5.02
CA ASN A 90 -2.41 5.57 4.87
C ASN A 90 -3.53 6.39 4.23
N GLU A 91 -3.69 7.65 4.63
CA GLU A 91 -4.63 8.59 4.01
C GLU A 91 -4.33 8.77 2.52
N GLU A 92 -3.09 9.07 2.14
CA GLU A 92 -2.68 9.21 0.72
C GLU A 92 -3.01 7.96 -0.10
N ARG A 93 -2.73 6.78 0.45
CA ARG A 93 -3.03 5.53 -0.25
C ARG A 93 -4.52 5.28 -0.39
N ALA A 94 -5.32 5.63 0.61
CA ALA A 94 -6.77 5.58 0.52
C ALA A 94 -7.30 6.54 -0.55
N TYR A 95 -6.76 7.76 -0.61
CA TYR A 95 -7.06 8.74 -1.64
C TYR A 95 -6.66 8.27 -3.03
N ASN A 96 -5.49 7.68 -3.20
CA ASN A 96 -5.05 7.12 -4.48
C ASN A 96 -5.98 6.02 -5.00
N ILE A 97 -6.46 5.13 -4.11
CA ILE A 97 -7.45 4.11 -4.47
C ILE A 97 -8.79 4.74 -4.86
N LEU A 98 -9.27 5.72 -4.07
CA LEU A 98 -10.48 6.48 -4.36
C LEU A 98 -10.37 7.17 -5.73
N ARG A 99 -9.30 7.94 -5.95
CA ARG A 99 -9.01 8.69 -7.18
C ARG A 99 -8.95 7.78 -8.39
N THR A 100 -8.24 6.66 -8.30
CA THR A 100 -8.13 5.70 -9.40
C THR A 100 -9.50 5.14 -9.76
N GLN A 101 -10.30 4.76 -8.77
CA GLN A 101 -11.66 4.26 -9.02
C GLN A 101 -12.59 5.36 -9.57
N GLN A 102 -12.45 6.61 -9.11
CA GLN A 102 -13.21 7.76 -9.62
C GLN A 102 -12.87 8.04 -11.08
N SER A 103 -11.59 8.04 -11.42
CA SER A 103 -11.09 8.27 -12.78
C SER A 103 -11.62 7.23 -13.75
N LEU A 104 -11.59 5.95 -13.37
CA LEU A 104 -12.16 4.88 -14.17
C LEU A 104 -13.67 5.00 -14.28
N ALA A 105 -14.38 5.30 -13.18
CA ALA A 105 -15.81 5.50 -13.21
C ALA A 105 -16.21 6.64 -14.16
N ILE A 106 -15.55 7.80 -14.08
CA ILE A 106 -15.83 8.94 -14.96
C ILE A 106 -15.57 8.57 -16.42
N LYS A 107 -14.44 7.92 -16.73
CA LYS A 107 -14.12 7.49 -18.10
C LYS A 107 -15.16 6.52 -18.65
N ASP A 108 -15.44 5.44 -17.92
CA ASP A 108 -16.40 4.41 -18.33
C ASP A 108 -17.81 4.98 -18.51
N LEU A 109 -18.29 5.73 -17.52
CA LEU A 109 -19.62 6.34 -17.55
C LEU A 109 -19.74 7.39 -18.65
N THR A 110 -18.67 8.14 -18.93
CA THR A 110 -18.66 9.10 -20.06
C THR A 110 -18.81 8.38 -21.38
N ILE A 111 -18.07 7.30 -21.60
CA ILE A 111 -18.19 6.49 -22.82
C ILE A 111 -19.60 5.90 -22.95
N GLU A 112 -20.12 5.29 -21.88
CA GLU A 112 -21.46 4.69 -21.85
C GLU A 112 -22.54 5.73 -22.21
N HIS A 113 -22.52 6.90 -21.58
CA HIS A 113 -23.52 7.94 -21.79
C HIS A 113 -23.33 8.68 -23.11
N ALA A 114 -22.10 8.80 -23.63
CA ALA A 114 -21.84 9.33 -24.97
C ALA A 114 -22.49 8.45 -26.05
N ILE A 115 -22.34 7.12 -25.94
CA ILE A 115 -22.98 6.16 -26.86
C ILE A 115 -24.51 6.30 -26.80
N GLN A 116 -25.05 6.51 -25.61
CA GLN A 116 -26.50 6.70 -25.40
C GLN A 116 -27.00 8.11 -25.74
N ARG A 117 -26.11 9.05 -26.08
CA ARG A 117 -26.41 10.48 -26.28
C ARG A 117 -27.05 11.15 -25.05
N LYS A 118 -26.66 10.74 -23.85
CA LYS A 118 -27.17 11.20 -22.53
C LYS A 118 -26.07 11.75 -21.62
N LEU A 119 -25.16 12.56 -22.17
CA LEU A 119 -24.01 13.09 -21.43
C LEU A 119 -24.40 14.07 -20.31
N ASP A 120 -25.58 14.67 -20.40
CA ASP A 120 -26.17 15.56 -19.40
C ASP A 120 -26.34 14.87 -18.04
N VAL A 121 -26.59 13.55 -18.02
CA VAL A 121 -26.72 12.74 -16.79
C VAL A 121 -25.47 12.82 -15.90
N LEU A 122 -24.28 12.96 -16.51
CA LEU A 122 -23.01 13.00 -15.77
C LEU A 122 -22.87 14.25 -14.88
N SER A 123 -23.59 15.32 -15.22
CA SER A 123 -23.49 16.59 -14.49
C SER A 123 -23.96 16.49 -13.04
N ASN A 124 -24.92 15.61 -12.77
CA ASN A 124 -25.54 15.44 -11.46
C ASN A 124 -25.07 14.18 -10.72
N LEU A 125 -24.19 13.39 -11.34
CA LEU A 125 -23.80 12.09 -10.79
C LEU A 125 -22.81 12.22 -9.62
N TRP A 126 -21.96 13.25 -9.62
CA TRP A 126 -21.06 13.58 -8.51
C TRP A 126 -21.53 14.83 -7.80
N ASN A 127 -21.60 14.79 -6.47
CA ASN A 127 -21.89 15.97 -5.64
C ASN A 127 -20.74 16.98 -5.58
N THR A 128 -19.56 16.62 -6.09
CA THR A 128 -18.35 17.45 -6.09
C THR A 128 -17.75 17.60 -7.49
N GLY A 129 -16.91 18.63 -7.65
CA GLY A 129 -16.18 18.93 -8.88
C GLY A 129 -17.04 19.60 -9.99
N PRO A 130 -16.46 19.80 -11.19
CA PRO A 130 -17.11 20.50 -12.30
C PRO A 130 -18.37 19.78 -12.77
N LYS A 131 -19.42 20.51 -13.16
CA LYS A 131 -20.63 19.90 -13.74
C LYS A 131 -20.41 19.41 -15.17
N ASP A 132 -19.62 20.14 -15.96
CA ASP A 132 -19.33 19.76 -17.33
C ASP A 132 -18.42 18.52 -17.41
N TRP A 133 -18.83 17.54 -18.20
CA TRP A 133 -18.15 16.24 -18.28
C TRP A 133 -16.73 16.35 -18.87
N LYS A 134 -16.45 17.31 -19.75
CA LYS A 134 -15.09 17.53 -20.28
C LYS A 134 -14.19 18.05 -19.18
N HIS A 135 -14.69 19.00 -18.38
CA HIS A 135 -13.96 19.51 -17.23
C HIS A 135 -13.73 18.43 -16.17
N LYS A 136 -14.70 17.54 -15.91
CA LYS A 136 -14.49 16.38 -15.01
C LYS A 136 -13.33 15.48 -15.48
N LEU A 137 -13.25 15.19 -16.78
CA LEU A 137 -12.16 14.39 -17.34
C LEU A 137 -10.80 15.08 -17.26
N LEU A 138 -10.75 16.38 -17.54
CA LEU A 138 -9.51 17.18 -17.46
C LEU A 138 -9.01 17.30 -16.03
N GLU A 139 -9.90 17.67 -15.10
CA GLU A 139 -9.58 17.81 -13.69
C GLU A 139 -9.03 16.51 -13.12
N MET A 140 -9.62 15.36 -13.45
CA MET A 140 -9.16 14.06 -12.95
C MET A 140 -7.68 13.78 -13.25
N ARG A 141 -7.19 14.17 -14.42
CA ARG A 141 -5.77 14.04 -14.78
C ARG A 141 -4.89 14.91 -13.88
N CYS A 142 -5.34 16.13 -13.61
CA CYS A 142 -4.60 17.07 -12.76
C CYS A 142 -4.58 16.59 -11.30
N LEU A 143 -5.70 16.05 -10.80
CA LEU A 143 -5.80 15.47 -9.46
C LEU A 143 -4.94 14.21 -9.30
N GLU A 144 -4.93 13.30 -10.28
CA GLU A 144 -4.01 12.15 -10.31
C GLU A 144 -2.53 12.58 -10.24
N TRP A 145 -2.18 13.72 -10.86
CA TRP A 145 -0.83 14.27 -10.79
C TRP A 145 -0.54 14.87 -9.41
N ILE A 146 -1.49 15.59 -8.81
CA ILE A 146 -1.37 16.12 -7.44
C ILE A 146 -1.13 14.99 -6.45
N ASP A 147 -2.04 14.01 -6.42
CA ASP A 147 -2.02 12.93 -5.43
C ASP A 147 -0.68 12.16 -5.47
N ARG A 148 -0.12 11.94 -6.66
CA ARG A 148 1.23 11.35 -6.82
C ARG A 148 2.35 12.21 -6.25
N ASN A 149 2.34 13.51 -6.48
CA ASN A 149 3.39 14.39 -5.95
C ASN A 149 3.32 14.50 -4.43
N GLN A 150 2.12 14.40 -3.85
CA GLN A 150 1.93 14.41 -2.41
C GLN A 150 2.48 13.12 -1.79
N GLU A 151 2.15 11.95 -2.36
CA GLU A 151 2.74 10.66 -1.95
C GLU A 151 4.27 10.68 -2.10
N PHE A 152 4.79 11.20 -3.22
CA PHE A 152 6.23 11.34 -3.44
C PHE A 152 6.90 12.26 -2.38
N ALA A 153 6.28 13.39 -2.06
CA ALA A 153 6.78 14.30 -1.03
C ALA A 153 6.81 13.65 0.36
N LEU A 154 5.82 12.81 0.69
CA LEU A 154 5.85 12.02 1.93
C LEU A 154 6.97 10.97 1.90
N HIS A 155 7.22 10.33 0.77
CA HIS A 155 8.35 9.40 0.63
C HIS A 155 9.71 10.09 0.83
N LEU A 156 9.89 11.31 0.32
CA LEU A 156 11.13 12.08 0.53
C LEU A 156 11.36 12.46 1.99
N ARG A 157 10.29 12.62 2.78
CA ARG A 157 10.34 13.00 4.21
C ARG A 157 10.13 11.80 5.14
N LYS A 158 10.36 10.58 4.65
CA LYS A 158 10.16 9.35 5.41
C LYS A 158 11.05 9.35 6.66
N PRO A 159 10.49 9.27 7.88
CA PRO A 159 11.27 9.17 9.10
C PRO A 159 11.83 7.75 9.25
N GLU A 160 13.10 7.64 9.63
CA GLU A 160 13.69 6.34 9.98
C GLU A 160 13.21 5.87 11.36
N GLY A 161 12.93 4.57 11.49
CA GLY A 161 12.56 4.01 12.79
C GLY A 161 11.77 2.69 12.74
N PRO A 162 11.52 2.08 13.91
CA PRO A 162 10.90 0.76 13.99
C PRO A 162 9.46 0.73 13.46
N PHE A 163 8.67 1.78 13.69
CA PHE A 163 7.29 1.82 13.21
C PHE A 163 7.23 2.03 11.70
N THR A 164 8.08 2.91 11.15
CA THR A 164 8.20 3.08 9.69
C THR A 164 8.58 1.76 9.02
N ARG A 165 9.61 1.06 9.53
CA ARG A 165 10.02 -0.25 9.00
C ARG A 165 8.91 -1.29 9.10
N GLN A 166 8.21 -1.34 10.24
CA GLN A 166 7.08 -2.25 10.41
C GLN A 166 5.98 -1.98 9.37
N TYR A 167 5.67 -0.70 9.14
CA TYR A 167 4.71 -0.28 8.14
C TYR A 167 5.13 -0.72 6.74
N GLU A 168 6.35 -0.39 6.30
CA GLU A 168 6.86 -0.81 4.98
C GLU A 168 6.78 -2.32 4.78
N ARG A 169 7.18 -3.11 5.77
CA ARG A 169 7.10 -4.58 5.72
C ARG A 169 5.67 -5.09 5.64
N GLN A 170 4.71 -4.43 6.28
CA GLN A 170 3.28 -4.78 6.13
C GLN A 170 2.80 -4.49 4.70
N GLN A 171 3.22 -3.37 4.12
CA GLN A 171 2.85 -2.99 2.76
C GLN A 171 3.46 -3.94 1.71
N GLU A 172 4.72 -4.31 1.87
CA GLU A 172 5.38 -5.34 1.04
C GLU A 172 4.64 -6.67 1.11
N ARG A 173 4.27 -7.12 2.31
CA ARG A 173 3.48 -8.35 2.51
C ARG A 173 2.14 -8.28 1.78
N LYS A 174 1.44 -7.16 1.90
CA LYS A 174 0.18 -6.91 1.19
C LYS A 174 0.37 -6.94 -0.33
N HIS A 175 1.36 -6.23 -0.85
CA HIS A 175 1.67 -6.19 -2.29
C HIS A 175 2.00 -7.59 -2.82
N LYS A 176 2.83 -8.35 -2.10
CA LYS A 176 3.17 -9.74 -2.46
C LYS A 176 1.93 -10.65 -2.46
N ALA A 177 1.06 -10.52 -1.45
CA ALA A 177 -0.17 -11.31 -1.39
C ALA A 177 -1.11 -10.98 -2.55
N LEU A 178 -1.28 -9.70 -2.87
CA LEU A 178 -2.08 -9.24 -4.02
C LEU A 178 -1.48 -9.68 -5.36
N ALA A 179 -0.15 -9.65 -5.51
CA ALA A 179 0.52 -10.09 -6.73
C ALA A 179 0.42 -11.61 -6.92
N THR A 180 0.48 -12.39 -5.83
CA THR A 180 0.48 -13.86 -5.89
C THR A 180 -0.93 -14.43 -6.05
N ASN A 181 -1.88 -13.98 -5.24
CA ASN A 181 -3.26 -14.47 -5.27
C ASN A 181 -4.22 -13.34 -4.81
N PRO A 182 -4.56 -12.41 -5.70
CA PRO A 182 -5.38 -11.25 -5.35
C PRO A 182 -6.78 -11.69 -4.89
N THR A 183 -7.34 -12.73 -5.50
CA THR A 183 -8.64 -13.28 -5.11
C THR A 183 -8.63 -13.77 -3.66
N LYS A 184 -7.62 -14.54 -3.24
CA LYS A 184 -7.49 -15.00 -1.86
C LYS A 184 -7.34 -13.84 -0.89
N TYR A 185 -6.52 -12.83 -1.23
CA TYR A 185 -6.32 -11.68 -0.36
C TYR A 185 -7.62 -10.86 -0.20
N LEU A 186 -8.30 -10.55 -1.29
CA LEU A 186 -9.53 -9.75 -1.30
C LEU A 186 -10.78 -10.52 -0.84
N SER A 187 -10.69 -11.85 -0.69
CA SER A 187 -11.78 -12.66 -0.12
C SER A 187 -11.65 -12.81 1.40
N GLN A 188 -10.69 -12.14 2.04
CA GLN A 188 -10.57 -12.16 3.49
C GLN A 188 -11.83 -11.59 4.16
N PRO A 189 -12.41 -12.27 5.18
CA PRO A 189 -13.71 -11.93 5.73
C PRO A 189 -13.85 -10.46 6.15
N HIS A 190 -12.84 -9.88 6.80
CA HIS A 190 -12.89 -8.49 7.26
C HIS A 190 -12.97 -7.47 6.11
N LEU A 191 -12.26 -7.70 4.99
CA LEU A 191 -12.30 -6.82 3.83
C LEU A 191 -13.64 -6.92 3.07
N VAL A 192 -14.15 -8.16 2.98
CA VAL A 192 -15.46 -8.44 2.37
C VAL A 192 -16.57 -7.79 3.20
N GLU A 193 -16.53 -7.93 4.52
CA GLU A 193 -17.55 -7.41 5.42
C GLU A 193 -17.57 -5.88 5.42
N GLU A 194 -16.42 -5.22 5.48
CA GLU A 194 -16.34 -3.76 5.37
C GLU A 194 -16.97 -3.25 4.07
N CYS A 195 -16.71 -3.93 2.95
CA CYS A 195 -17.32 -3.62 1.67
C CYS A 195 -18.83 -3.87 1.67
N LYS A 196 -19.30 -4.96 2.27
CA LYS A 196 -20.73 -5.30 2.37
C LYS A 196 -21.50 -4.29 3.22
N THR A 197 -20.98 -3.95 4.40
CA THR A 197 -21.60 -2.99 5.34
C THR A 197 -21.79 -1.61 4.70
N ARG A 198 -20.90 -1.22 3.79
CA ARG A 198 -21.02 0.02 2.99
C ARG A 198 -21.94 -0.09 1.76
N GLY A 199 -22.68 -1.19 1.60
CA GLY A 199 -23.51 -1.45 0.41
C GLY A 199 -22.69 -1.58 -0.88
N GLY A 200 -21.46 -2.09 -0.78
CA GLY A 200 -20.51 -2.23 -1.88
C GLY A 200 -20.75 -3.45 -2.78
N CYS A 201 -19.88 -3.66 -3.76
CA CYS A 201 -19.95 -4.79 -4.70
C CYS A 201 -19.93 -6.17 -4.03
N CYS A 202 -19.35 -6.30 -2.82
CA CYS A 202 -19.28 -7.59 -2.11
C CYS A 202 -20.63 -8.06 -1.57
N ALA A 203 -21.64 -7.19 -1.48
CA ALA A 203 -23.01 -7.57 -1.16
C ALA A 203 -23.81 -8.03 -2.41
N ARG A 204 -23.18 -8.04 -3.59
CA ARG A 204 -23.84 -8.28 -4.88
C ARG A 204 -23.12 -9.37 -5.68
N ALA A 205 -23.81 -9.90 -6.70
CA ALA A 205 -23.27 -10.93 -7.59
C ALA A 205 -22.28 -10.39 -8.65
N CYS A 206 -22.04 -9.07 -8.72
CA CYS A 206 -21.21 -8.49 -9.78
C CYS A 206 -19.72 -8.86 -9.69
N GLN A 207 -19.25 -9.32 -8.53
CA GLN A 207 -17.87 -9.76 -8.25
C GLN A 207 -16.78 -8.77 -8.71
N CYS A 208 -17.15 -7.50 -8.80
CA CYS A 208 -16.28 -6.47 -9.37
C CYS A 208 -14.97 -6.33 -8.56
N CYS A 209 -15.04 -6.56 -7.24
CA CYS A 209 -13.92 -6.48 -6.31
C CYS A 209 -12.77 -7.44 -6.59
N LEU A 210 -13.01 -8.57 -7.26
CA LEU A 210 -11.98 -9.58 -7.50
C LEU A 210 -11.19 -9.33 -8.79
N ARG A 211 -11.55 -8.29 -9.56
CA ARG A 211 -10.95 -7.97 -10.85
C ARG A 211 -9.90 -6.87 -10.72
N PRO A 212 -8.92 -6.80 -11.64
CA PRO A 212 -8.06 -5.63 -11.81
C PRO A 212 -8.87 -4.33 -11.85
N ARG A 213 -8.39 -3.32 -11.13
CA ARG A 213 -9.02 -2.00 -10.97
C ARG A 213 -8.26 -0.89 -11.66
N GLY A 214 -7.40 -1.22 -12.60
CA GLY A 214 -6.49 -0.27 -13.22
C GLY A 214 -5.04 -0.61 -12.90
N LEU A 215 -4.18 0.37 -13.14
CA LEU A 215 -2.75 0.26 -12.97
C LEU A 215 -2.27 1.38 -12.06
N TYR A 216 -1.33 1.06 -11.18
CA TYR A 216 -0.49 2.07 -10.56
C TYR A 216 0.42 2.73 -11.61
N PRO A 217 1.05 3.88 -11.31
CA PRO A 217 1.94 4.57 -12.25
C PRO A 217 3.13 3.73 -12.72
N ASP A 218 3.63 2.84 -11.86
CA ASP A 218 4.66 1.85 -12.16
C ASP A 218 4.16 0.67 -13.02
N LYS A 219 2.92 0.75 -13.51
CA LYS A 219 2.20 -0.26 -14.30
C LYS A 219 1.88 -1.54 -13.53
N THR A 220 2.03 -1.56 -12.21
CA THR A 220 1.56 -2.70 -11.41
C THR A 220 0.03 -2.71 -11.37
N VAL A 221 -0.56 -3.90 -11.35
CA VAL A 221 -2.01 -4.05 -11.37
C VAL A 221 -2.60 -3.65 -10.02
N LEU A 222 -3.52 -2.68 -10.03
CA LEU A 222 -4.25 -2.27 -8.85
C LEU A 222 -5.36 -3.29 -8.55
N TYR A 223 -5.34 -3.84 -7.34
CA TYR A 223 -6.37 -4.71 -6.79
C TYR A 223 -6.94 -4.08 -5.52
N SER A 224 -8.25 -3.82 -5.49
CA SER A 224 -8.91 -3.22 -4.33
C SER A 224 -10.42 -3.47 -4.28
N HIS A 225 -10.98 -3.45 -3.06
CA HIS A 225 -12.42 -3.35 -2.84
C HIS A 225 -12.96 -2.01 -3.35
N CYS A 226 -14.27 -1.95 -3.59
CA CYS A 226 -14.87 -0.72 -4.08
C CYS A 226 -14.85 0.36 -3.00
N THR A 227 -14.53 1.58 -3.42
CA THR A 227 -14.82 2.79 -2.67
C THR A 227 -16.23 3.28 -3.02
N THR A 228 -16.66 4.40 -2.43
CA THR A 228 -17.95 5.04 -2.72
C THR A 228 -18.10 5.48 -4.17
N VAL A 229 -16.98 5.69 -4.87
CA VAL A 229 -16.91 6.19 -6.26
C VAL A 229 -16.73 5.08 -7.31
N CYS A 230 -16.75 3.81 -6.91
CA CYS A 230 -16.61 2.68 -7.85
C CYS A 230 -17.72 2.68 -8.91
N GLY A 231 -17.38 2.66 -10.20
CA GLY A 231 -18.36 2.71 -11.29
C GLY A 231 -19.51 1.69 -11.20
N CYS A 232 -19.26 0.47 -10.71
CA CYS A 232 -20.35 -0.50 -10.48
C CYS A 232 -21.28 -0.08 -9.33
N CYS A 233 -20.74 0.48 -8.25
CA CYS A 233 -21.55 1.05 -7.17
C CYS A 233 -22.33 2.28 -7.66
N VAL A 234 -21.70 3.13 -8.48
CA VAL A 234 -22.34 4.33 -9.06
C VAL A 234 -23.52 3.93 -9.94
N ARG A 235 -23.36 2.97 -10.86
CA ARG A 235 -24.47 2.48 -11.69
C ARG A 235 -25.63 1.93 -10.86
N ASN A 236 -25.33 1.27 -9.74
CA ASN A 236 -26.36 0.71 -8.86
C ASN A 236 -27.06 1.78 -8.01
N ARG A 237 -26.32 2.77 -7.49
CA ARG A 237 -26.85 3.80 -6.60
C ARG A 237 -27.49 4.95 -7.36
N GLY A 238 -27.04 5.22 -8.59
CA GLY A 238 -27.47 6.35 -9.40
C GLY A 238 -26.85 7.70 -8.99
N PHE A 239 -25.94 7.71 -8.02
CA PHE A 239 -25.24 8.92 -7.56
C PHE A 239 -23.91 8.56 -6.86
N VAL A 240 -23.07 9.58 -6.72
CA VAL A 240 -21.84 9.60 -5.92
C VAL A 240 -21.95 10.71 -4.89
N HIS A 241 -21.80 10.33 -3.63
CA HIS A 241 -21.63 11.24 -2.52
C HIS A 241 -20.23 11.06 -1.93
N ILE A 242 -19.42 12.10 -2.02
CA ILE A 242 -18.14 12.22 -1.32
C ILE A 242 -18.38 13.21 -0.19
N ASP A 243 -18.15 12.78 1.04
CA ASP A 243 -18.20 13.67 2.19
C ASP A 243 -17.05 14.68 2.08
N GLN A 244 -17.39 15.97 2.16
CA GLN A 244 -16.42 17.05 2.06
C GLN A 244 -15.78 17.40 3.40
N SER A 245 -16.35 16.96 4.54
CA SER A 245 -15.72 17.19 5.85
C SER A 245 -14.39 16.45 6.00
N ASP A 246 -14.28 15.31 5.32
CA ASP A 246 -13.07 14.50 5.28
C ASP A 246 -12.22 14.83 4.04
N ALA A 247 -12.67 15.71 3.15
CA ALA A 247 -11.98 15.99 1.91
C ALA A 247 -10.72 16.79 2.17
N ARG A 248 -9.60 16.24 1.72
CA ARG A 248 -8.34 16.96 1.53
C ARG A 248 -8.62 18.33 0.91
N GLU A 249 -7.98 19.38 1.42
CA GLU A 249 -7.93 20.68 0.74
C GLU A 249 -7.29 20.49 -0.65
N ILE A 250 -8.15 20.36 -1.65
CA ILE A 250 -7.80 20.28 -3.05
C ILE A 250 -8.23 21.62 -3.63
N PRO A 251 -7.34 22.35 -4.34
CA PRO A 251 -7.72 23.61 -4.97
C PRO A 251 -8.94 23.42 -5.89
N ASP A 252 -9.90 24.34 -5.85
CA ASP A 252 -11.02 24.35 -6.78
C ASP A 252 -10.52 24.29 -8.22
N PHE A 253 -11.19 23.49 -9.07
CA PHE A 253 -10.87 23.20 -10.48
C PHE A 253 -9.40 23.45 -10.86
N VAL A 254 -8.60 22.39 -10.78
CA VAL A 254 -7.18 22.46 -11.14
C VAL A 254 -7.04 22.40 -12.68
N ASP A 255 -6.90 23.55 -13.34
CA ASP A 255 -6.38 23.58 -14.72
C ASP A 255 -4.86 23.41 -14.69
N CYS A 256 -4.38 22.17 -14.80
CA CYS A 256 -2.95 21.89 -14.77
C CYS A 256 -2.15 22.51 -15.94
N ARG A 257 -2.80 23.12 -16.94
CA ARG A 257 -2.10 23.95 -17.94
C ARG A 257 -1.63 25.29 -17.38
N LYS A 258 -2.25 25.77 -16.29
CA LYS A 258 -1.92 27.05 -15.64
C LYS A 258 -0.91 26.89 -14.51
N TRP A 259 -0.57 25.66 -14.13
CA TRP A 259 0.30 25.42 -12.99
C TRP A 259 1.73 25.21 -13.46
N THR A 260 2.58 26.21 -13.22
CA THR A 260 4.03 26.12 -13.40
C THR A 260 4.65 25.63 -12.10
N TYR A 261 5.26 24.45 -12.13
CA TYR A 261 6.09 23.98 -11.03
C TYR A 261 7.47 24.58 -11.15
N HIS A 262 7.96 25.18 -10.07
CA HIS A 262 9.40 25.34 -9.90
C HIS A 262 9.97 23.93 -9.68
N ILE A 263 10.56 23.37 -10.73
CA ILE A 263 11.45 22.22 -10.59
C ILE A 263 12.65 22.78 -9.84
N GLU A 264 12.72 22.55 -8.52
CA GLU A 264 13.99 22.69 -7.81
C GLU A 264 14.91 21.58 -8.34
N GLU A 265 15.72 21.93 -9.34
CA GLU A 265 16.84 21.14 -9.76
C GLU A 265 17.81 21.06 -8.58
N ARG A 266 17.65 20.06 -7.72
CA ARG A 266 18.75 19.66 -6.84
C ARG A 266 19.80 19.04 -7.76
N PRO A 267 20.98 19.64 -7.93
CA PRO A 267 22.04 19.01 -8.70
C PRO A 267 22.32 17.65 -8.05
N CYS A 268 22.22 16.59 -8.85
CA CYS A 268 22.71 15.28 -8.45
C CYS A 268 24.21 15.48 -8.20
N GLU A 269 24.65 15.52 -6.94
CA GLU A 269 26.07 15.36 -6.61
C GLU A 269 26.45 13.97 -7.08
N ALA A 270 27.03 13.90 -8.28
CA ALA A 270 27.67 12.72 -8.78
C ALA A 270 28.81 12.39 -7.81
N THR A 271 28.56 11.48 -6.88
CA THR A 271 29.63 10.84 -6.13
C THR A 271 30.41 10.01 -7.14
N VAL A 272 31.49 10.60 -7.65
CA VAL A 272 32.47 9.89 -8.48
C VAL A 272 33.05 8.78 -7.61
N LEU A 273 32.89 7.54 -8.08
CA LEU A 273 33.52 6.33 -7.53
C LEU A 273 35.05 6.43 -7.58
#